data_AF-A0A8T7JYS1-F1
#
_entry.id   AF-A0A8T7JYS1-F1
#
_cell.length_a   1.000
_cell.length_b   1.000
_cell.length_c   1.000
_cell.angle_alpha   90.00
_cell.angle_beta   90.00
_cell.angle_gamma   90.00
#
_symmetry.space_group_name_H-M   'P 1'
#
loop_
_entity.id
_entity.type
_entity.pdbx_description
1 polymer ?
#
loop_
_entity_poly.entity_id
_entity_poly.type
_entity_poly.pdbx_seq_one_letter_code
_entity_poly.pdbx_strand_id
1 'polypeptide(L)'
;MEANLILEQPAHKTSTFHFLWNVFRNPLAALTELASEQGDIARVKLRRRDLFLLSHPAFIEEVLVKQADNFIKGRSLQRARIILGEGLLTSEGEEHLAQRRALQPAFHRHKMEEYLPLINENTMKHIAGWKDGAGVDMSEGMMRLTLNIALWS
;
A
#
# COMPACT_ATOMS: atom_id res chain seq x y z
N MET A 1 3.06 -5.49 -28.13
CA MET A 1 4.38 -4.84 -28.17
C MET A 1 5.04 -5.23 -26.87
N GLU A 2 5.90 -6.24 -26.90
CA GLU A 2 6.46 -6.88 -25.71
C GLU A 2 7.44 -5.92 -25.04
N ALA A 3 7.11 -5.44 -23.84
CA ALA A 3 8.06 -4.74 -23.00
C ALA A 3 9.10 -5.76 -22.53
N ASN A 4 10.16 -5.92 -23.32
CA ASN A 4 11.38 -6.65 -22.97
C ASN A 4 12.09 -5.88 -21.84
N LEU A 5 11.55 -5.98 -20.64
CA LEU A 5 12.31 -5.79 -19.42
C LEU A 5 13.30 -6.97 -19.39
N ILE A 6 14.44 -6.80 -20.06
CA ILE A 6 15.58 -7.72 -19.92
C ILE A 6 16.08 -7.52 -18.50
N LEU A 7 15.39 -8.14 -17.55
CA LEU A 7 15.88 -8.34 -16.21
C LEU A 7 17.08 -9.27 -16.36
N GLU A 8 18.29 -8.71 -16.36
CA GLU A 8 19.48 -9.52 -16.05
C GLU A 8 19.15 -10.26 -14.76
N GLN A 9 18.95 -11.59 -14.86
CA GLN A 9 18.40 -12.35 -13.76
C GLN A 9 19.44 -12.35 -12.64
N PRO A 10 19.19 -11.70 -11.50
CA PRO A 10 20.18 -11.64 -10.43
C PRO A 10 20.47 -13.06 -9.95
N ALA A 11 21.74 -13.32 -9.65
CA ALA A 11 22.19 -14.62 -9.16
C ALA A 11 21.40 -15.00 -7.89
N HIS A 12 20.74 -16.16 -7.92
CA HIS A 12 19.92 -16.65 -6.83
C HIS A 12 20.78 -16.98 -5.60
N LYS A 13 20.76 -16.11 -4.58
CA LYS A 13 21.48 -16.32 -3.31
C LYS A 13 20.58 -16.61 -2.12
N THR A 14 19.33 -16.14 -2.12
CA THR A 14 18.46 -16.20 -0.93
C THR A 14 17.61 -17.47 -0.91
N SER A 15 17.64 -18.20 0.22
CA SER A 15 16.74 -19.35 0.44
C SER A 15 15.29 -18.90 0.61
N THR A 16 14.38 -19.46 -0.20
CA THR A 16 12.95 -19.13 -0.20
C THR A 16 12.30 -19.27 1.18
N PHE A 17 12.64 -20.34 1.91
CA PHE A 17 12.06 -20.61 3.22
C PHE A 17 12.50 -19.56 4.24
N HIS A 18 13.78 -19.19 4.21
CA HIS A 18 14.34 -18.16 5.06
C HIS A 18 13.69 -16.80 4.80
N PHE A 19 13.56 -16.42 3.53
CA PHE A 19 12.87 -15.19 3.15
C PHE A 19 11.41 -15.16 3.65
N LEU A 20 10.64 -16.23 3.43
CA LEU A 20 9.24 -16.29 3.88
C LEU A 20 9.11 -16.21 5.41
N TRP A 21 10.03 -16.83 6.15
CA TRP A 21 10.06 -16.73 7.61
C TRP A 21 10.37 -15.31 8.08
N ASN A 22 11.36 -14.65 7.48
CA ASN A 22 11.70 -13.27 7.81
C ASN A 22 10.56 -12.32 7.45
N VAL A 23 9.90 -12.52 6.31
CA VAL A 23 8.71 -11.73 5.92
C VAL A 23 7.58 -11.87 6.93
N PHE A 24 7.36 -13.06 7.47
CA PHE A 24 6.33 -13.28 8.49
C PHE A 24 6.64 -12.58 9.82
N ARG A 25 7.93 -12.48 10.20
CA ARG A 25 8.36 -11.87 11.47
C ARG A 25 8.58 -10.36 11.39
N ASN A 26 9.24 -9.91 10.32
CA ASN A 26 9.59 -8.52 10.06
C ASN A 26 9.72 -8.28 8.55
N PRO A 27 8.61 -7.92 7.87
CA PRO A 27 8.60 -7.75 6.42
C PRO A 27 9.50 -6.62 5.95
N LEU A 28 9.60 -5.52 6.70
CA LEU A 28 10.41 -4.38 6.32
C LEU A 28 11.90 -4.73 6.31
N ALA A 29 12.38 -5.40 7.37
CA ALA A 29 13.76 -5.87 7.43
C ALA A 29 14.06 -6.84 6.28
N ALA A 30 13.19 -7.82 6.04
CA ALA A 30 13.37 -8.81 4.97
C ALA A 30 13.47 -8.18 3.58
N LEU A 31 12.62 -7.19 3.27
CA LEU A 31 12.65 -6.48 1.98
C LEU A 31 13.88 -5.58 1.85
N THR A 32 14.28 -4.92 2.93
CA THR A 32 15.45 -4.02 2.92
C THR A 32 16.76 -4.79 2.79
N GLU A 33 16.89 -5.90 3.50
CA GLU A 33 18.02 -6.82 3.39
C GLU A 33 18.13 -7.37 1.97
N LEU A 34 17.01 -7.88 1.43
CA LEU A 34 16.96 -8.40 0.06
C LEU A 34 17.37 -7.36 -0.99
N ALA A 35 16.92 -6.10 -0.85
CA ALA A 35 17.32 -5.00 -1.73
C ALA A 35 18.81 -4.68 -1.58
N SER A 36 19.36 -4.72 -0.36
CA SER A 36 20.78 -4.47 -0.12
C SER A 36 21.70 -5.57 -0.70
N GLU A 37 21.24 -6.83 -0.72
CA GLU A 37 22.02 -7.98 -1.18
C GLU A 37 22.06 -8.11 -2.71
N GLN A 38 20.94 -7.81 -3.38
CA GLN A 38 20.76 -8.08 -4.81
C GLN A 38 20.64 -6.79 -5.66
N GLY A 39 20.53 -5.63 -5.02
CA GLY A 39 20.47 -4.32 -5.67
C GLY A 39 19.06 -3.91 -6.11
N ASP A 40 19.01 -3.16 -7.21
CA ASP A 40 17.81 -2.46 -7.68
C ASP A 40 16.65 -3.40 -8.08
N ILE A 41 16.99 -4.60 -8.51
CA ILE A 41 16.06 -5.70 -8.82
C ILE A 41 16.52 -6.91 -8.04
N ALA A 42 15.73 -7.32 -7.06
CA ALA A 42 15.96 -8.55 -6.33
C ALA A 42 14.94 -9.62 -6.72
N ARG A 43 15.37 -10.88 -6.78
CA ARG A 43 14.52 -12.03 -7.08
C ARG A 43 14.52 -13.03 -5.93
N VAL A 44 13.32 -13.48 -5.59
CA VAL A 44 13.11 -14.66 -4.74
C VAL A 44 12.37 -15.72 -5.57
N LYS A 45 13.04 -16.85 -5.79
CA LYS A 45 12.42 -17.98 -6.49
C LYS A 45 11.46 -18.68 -5.54
N LEU A 46 10.19 -18.75 -5.90
CA LEU A 46 9.22 -19.65 -5.27
C LEU A 46 9.04 -20.88 -6.16
N ARG A 47 8.63 -22.01 -5.56
CA ARG A 47 8.49 -23.29 -6.29
C ARG A 47 7.65 -23.22 -7.57
N ARG A 48 6.68 -22.33 -7.64
CA ARG A 48 5.76 -22.19 -8.80
C ARG A 48 5.79 -20.81 -9.45
N ARG A 49 6.54 -19.84 -8.89
CA ARG A 49 6.54 -18.43 -9.30
C ARG A 49 7.81 -17.73 -8.87
N ASP A 50 8.16 -16.66 -9.53
CA ASP A 50 9.16 -15.74 -9.04
C ASP A 50 8.50 -14.53 -8.38
N LEU A 51 9.11 -14.05 -7.29
CA LEU A 51 8.84 -12.73 -6.73
C LEU A 51 10.00 -11.82 -7.11
N PHE A 52 9.66 -10.62 -7.59
CA PHE A 52 10.61 -9.56 -7.86
C PHE A 52 10.34 -8.38 -6.94
N LEU A 53 11.39 -7.85 -6.34
CA LEU A 53 11.38 -6.59 -5.60
C LEU A 53 12.10 -5.55 -6.46
N LEU A 54 11.40 -4.46 -6.74
CA LEU A 54 11.92 -3.33 -7.49
C LEU A 54 12.16 -2.17 -6.52
N SER A 55 13.41 -1.76 -6.39
CA SER A 55 13.83 -0.73 -5.43
C SER A 55 14.22 0.58 -6.11
N HIS A 56 14.56 0.54 -7.41
CA HIS A 56 14.95 1.73 -8.15
C HIS A 56 13.74 2.52 -8.69
N PRO A 57 13.70 3.86 -8.54
CA PRO A 57 12.57 4.68 -8.97
C PRO A 57 12.14 4.49 -10.43
N ALA A 58 13.11 4.32 -11.35
CA ALA A 58 12.81 4.09 -12.76
C ALA A 58 12.04 2.78 -13.02
N PHE A 59 12.34 1.70 -12.30
CA PHE A 59 11.62 0.43 -12.43
C PHE A 59 10.25 0.49 -11.77
N ILE A 60 10.15 1.23 -10.67
CA ILE A 60 8.87 1.48 -9.99
C ILE A 60 7.94 2.29 -10.92
N GLU A 61 8.44 3.34 -11.57
CA GLU A 61 7.68 4.12 -12.56
C GLU A 61 7.26 3.27 -13.76
N GLU A 62 8.16 2.44 -14.29
CA GLU A 62 7.86 1.56 -15.42
C GLU A 62 6.66 0.65 -15.10
N VAL A 63 6.67 0.00 -13.93
CA VAL A 63 5.63 -0.95 -13.52
C VAL A 63 4.34 -0.27 -13.05
N LEU A 64 4.44 0.79 -12.26
CA LEU A 64 3.27 1.41 -11.62
C LEU A 64 2.60 2.49 -12.49
N VAL A 65 3.28 2.99 -13.52
CA VAL A 65 2.79 4.10 -14.36
C VAL A 65 2.78 3.73 -15.83
N LYS A 66 3.94 3.44 -16.42
CA LYS A 66 4.06 3.28 -17.89
C LYS A 66 3.42 1.99 -18.41
N GLN A 67 3.52 0.92 -17.62
CA GLN A 67 3.05 -0.42 -17.97
C GLN A 67 1.97 -0.92 -17.01
N ALA A 68 1.30 -0.03 -16.27
CA ALA A 68 0.36 -0.43 -15.22
C ALA A 68 -0.70 -1.44 -15.70
N ASP A 69 -1.17 -1.30 -16.95
CA ASP A 69 -2.17 -2.19 -17.56
C ASP A 69 -1.66 -3.62 -17.82
N ASN A 70 -0.34 -3.83 -17.81
CA ASN A 70 0.28 -5.15 -17.95
C ASN A 70 0.44 -5.88 -16.60
N PHE A 71 0.13 -5.23 -15.49
CA PHE A 71 0.24 -5.79 -14.15
C PHE A 71 -1.14 -5.82 -13.48
N ILE A 72 -1.37 -6.87 -12.68
CA ILE A 72 -2.58 -7.02 -11.87
C ILE A 72 -2.23 -6.86 -10.39
N LYS A 73 -3.14 -6.32 -9.58
CA LYS A 73 -2.93 -6.26 -8.12
C LYS A 73 -2.69 -7.66 -7.58
N GLY A 74 -1.84 -7.72 -6.57
CA GLY A 74 -1.41 -8.98 -5.97
C GLY A 74 -2.58 -9.84 -5.48
N ARG A 75 -2.37 -11.16 -5.43
CA ARG A 75 -3.40 -12.13 -5.02
C ARG A 75 -4.00 -11.88 -3.64
N SER A 76 -3.29 -11.19 -2.76
CA SER A 76 -3.81 -10.75 -1.46
C SER A 76 -4.98 -9.77 -1.63
N LEU A 77 -4.86 -8.78 -2.51
CA LEU A 77 -5.96 -7.86 -2.83
C LEU A 77 -7.10 -8.56 -3.57
N GLN A 78 -6.79 -9.51 -4.47
CA GLN A 78 -7.82 -10.33 -5.12
C GLN A 78 -8.61 -11.19 -4.13
N ARG A 79 -7.98 -11.64 -3.02
CA ARG A 79 -8.68 -12.33 -1.94
C ARG A 79 -9.47 -11.38 -1.05
N ALA A 80 -8.97 -10.16 -0.83
CA ALA A 80 -9.70 -9.13 -0.10
C ALA A 80 -11.06 -8.80 -0.75
N ARG A 81 -11.16 -8.98 -2.07
CA ARG A 81 -12.40 -8.92 -2.86
C ARG A 81 -13.53 -9.82 -2.35
N ILE A 82 -13.21 -10.96 -1.73
CA ILE A 82 -14.20 -11.87 -1.12
C ILE A 82 -14.87 -11.22 0.11
N ILE A 83 -14.14 -10.37 0.83
CA ILE A 83 -14.58 -9.74 2.08
C ILE A 83 -15.14 -8.33 1.81
N LEU A 84 -14.48 -7.57 0.94
CA LEU A 84 -14.76 -6.16 0.70
C LEU A 84 -15.64 -5.90 -0.54
N GLY A 85 -15.99 -6.95 -1.28
CA GLY A 85 -16.77 -6.85 -2.52
C GLY A 85 -15.99 -6.19 -3.67
N GLU A 86 -16.72 -5.73 -4.69
CA GLU A 86 -16.18 -4.91 -5.78
C GLU A 86 -16.18 -3.45 -5.35
N GLY A 87 -15.01 -2.93 -5.00
CA GLY A 87 -14.82 -1.54 -4.62
C GLY A 87 -13.44 -1.05 -5.04
N LEU A 88 -13.14 0.23 -4.80
CA LEU A 88 -11.93 0.88 -5.32
C LEU A 88 -10.64 0.11 -4.97
N LEU A 89 -10.58 -0.54 -3.82
CA LEU A 89 -9.41 -1.33 -3.44
C LEU A 89 -9.25 -2.60 -4.29
N THR A 90 -10.35 -3.24 -4.68
CA THR A 90 -10.40 -4.60 -5.22
C THR A 90 -10.65 -4.67 -6.72
N SER A 91 -11.21 -3.61 -7.32
CA SER A 91 -11.41 -3.47 -8.76
C SER A 91 -10.10 -3.24 -9.52
N GLU A 92 -10.10 -3.57 -10.81
CA GLU A 92 -8.94 -3.44 -11.72
C GLU A 92 -9.32 -2.71 -13.02
N GLY A 93 -8.32 -2.23 -13.76
CA GLY A 93 -8.50 -1.70 -15.11
C GLY A 93 -9.55 -0.58 -15.22
N GLU A 94 -10.45 -0.68 -16.20
CA GLU A 94 -11.47 0.33 -16.48
C GLU A 94 -12.47 0.52 -15.33
N GLU A 95 -12.84 -0.56 -14.64
CA GLU A 95 -13.76 -0.49 -13.50
C GLU A 95 -13.12 0.29 -12.34
N HIS A 96 -11.87 -0.02 -12.03
CA HIS A 96 -11.09 0.73 -11.05
C HIS A 96 -10.96 2.20 -11.43
N LEU A 97 -10.69 2.49 -12.71
CA LEU A 97 -10.57 3.85 -13.22
C LEU A 97 -11.89 4.62 -13.09
N ALA A 98 -13.02 3.99 -13.41
CA ALA A 98 -14.35 4.57 -13.30
C ALA A 98 -14.70 4.87 -11.83
N GLN A 99 -14.51 3.90 -10.93
CA GLN A 99 -14.73 4.08 -9.49
C GLN A 99 -13.83 5.18 -8.91
N ARG A 100 -12.54 5.22 -9.31
CA ARG A 100 -11.59 6.26 -8.89
C ARG A 100 -12.03 7.64 -9.35
N ARG A 101 -12.45 7.76 -10.62
CA ARG A 101 -12.94 9.03 -11.19
C ARG A 101 -14.22 9.52 -10.50
N ALA A 102 -15.13 8.61 -10.17
CA ALA A 102 -16.36 8.94 -9.44
C ALA A 102 -16.06 9.47 -8.03
N LEU A 103 -15.05 8.93 -7.34
CA LEU A 103 -14.66 9.35 -5.99
C LEU A 103 -13.75 10.58 -5.95
N GLN A 104 -12.96 10.83 -7.00
CA GLN A 104 -11.97 11.89 -7.01
C GLN A 104 -12.50 13.29 -6.62
N PRO A 105 -13.72 13.72 -7.02
CA PRO A 105 -14.29 15.00 -6.60
C PRO A 105 -14.39 15.18 -5.08
N ALA A 106 -14.63 14.09 -4.33
CA ALA A 106 -14.70 14.14 -2.86
C ALA A 106 -13.36 14.51 -2.22
N PHE A 107 -12.25 14.40 -2.96
CA PHE A 107 -10.89 14.75 -2.52
C PHE A 107 -10.36 16.03 -3.16
N HIS A 108 -11.19 16.80 -3.87
CA HIS A 108 -10.79 18.10 -4.41
C HIS A 108 -10.61 19.12 -3.29
N ARG A 109 -9.73 20.10 -3.50
CA ARG A 109 -9.40 21.13 -2.51
C ARG A 109 -10.64 21.77 -1.87
N HIS A 110 -11.63 22.15 -2.68
CA HIS A 110 -12.86 22.76 -2.18
C HIS A 110 -13.63 21.84 -1.22
N LYS A 111 -13.74 20.54 -1.54
CA LYS A 111 -14.35 19.55 -0.64
C LYS A 111 -13.53 19.32 0.62
N MET A 112 -12.20 19.34 0.52
CA MET A 112 -11.34 19.25 1.69
C MET A 112 -11.54 20.44 2.64
N GLU A 113 -11.74 21.65 2.11
CA GLU A 113 -12.06 22.84 2.89
C GLU A 113 -13.40 22.70 3.63
N GLU A 114 -14.39 22.02 3.05
CA GLU A 114 -15.65 21.67 3.71
C GLU A 114 -15.47 20.68 4.86
N TYR A 115 -14.50 19.76 4.79
CA TYR A 115 -14.24 18.78 5.86
C TYR A 115 -13.44 19.36 7.04
N LEU A 116 -12.68 20.44 6.83
CA LEU A 116 -11.79 21.02 7.85
C LEU A 116 -12.50 21.33 9.17
N PRO A 117 -13.70 21.96 9.21
CA PRO A 117 -14.40 22.21 10.46
C PRO A 117 -14.72 20.93 11.23
N LEU A 118 -15.19 19.89 10.54
CA LEU A 118 -15.51 18.59 11.14
C LEU A 118 -14.26 17.90 11.71
N ILE A 119 -13.17 17.91 10.94
CA ILE A 119 -11.88 17.35 11.37
C ILE A 119 -11.38 18.09 12.61
N ASN A 120 -11.42 19.42 12.60
CA ASN A 120 -10.95 20.24 13.71
C ASN A 120 -11.81 20.01 14.96
N GLU A 121 -13.14 19.99 14.83
CA GLU A 121 -14.05 19.74 15.94
C GLU A 121 -13.79 18.36 16.57
N ASN A 122 -13.68 17.30 15.76
CA ASN A 122 -13.40 15.95 16.26
C ASN A 122 -12.01 15.84 16.89
N THR A 123 -11.02 16.53 16.33
CA THR A 123 -9.66 16.59 16.89
C THR A 123 -9.68 17.27 18.25
N MET A 124 -10.32 18.44 18.37
CA MET A 124 -10.43 19.17 19.63
C MET A 124 -11.18 18.37 20.69
N LYS A 125 -12.28 17.70 20.33
CA LYS A 125 -13.00 16.78 21.25
C LYS A 125 -12.11 15.61 21.69
N HIS A 126 -11.32 15.05 20.78
CA HIS A 126 -10.45 13.92 21.07
C HIS A 126 -9.34 14.30 22.06
N ILE A 127 -8.68 15.45 21.86
CA ILE A 127 -7.58 15.90 22.74
C ILE A 127 -8.08 16.55 24.03
N ALA A 128 -9.33 17.02 24.10
CA ALA A 128 -9.90 17.58 25.33
C ALA A 128 -9.95 16.58 26.50
N GLY A 129 -9.93 15.27 26.20
CA GLY A 129 -9.84 14.21 27.21
C GLY A 129 -8.42 13.92 27.68
N TRP A 130 -7.40 14.52 27.08
CA TRP A 130 -6.00 14.27 27.42
C TRP A 130 -5.61 15.04 28.69
N LYS A 131 -4.74 14.42 29.50
CA LYS A 131 -4.25 15.02 30.74
C LYS A 131 -2.78 15.40 30.57
N ASP A 132 -2.42 16.58 31.06
CA ASP A 132 -1.03 17.03 31.05
C ASP A 132 -0.14 16.05 31.82
N GLY A 133 1.06 15.77 31.29
CA GLY A 133 2.00 14.81 31.82
C GLY A 133 1.61 13.32 31.70
N ALA A 134 0.43 12.99 31.13
CA ALA A 134 0.04 11.60 30.90
C ALA A 134 0.58 11.07 29.55
N GLY A 135 1.03 9.81 29.54
CA GLY A 135 1.32 9.11 28.29
C GLY A 135 0.05 8.80 27.51
N VAL A 136 0.10 8.96 26.20
CA VAL A 136 -1.01 8.65 25.27
C VAL A 136 -0.57 7.55 24.32
N ASP A 137 -1.39 6.51 24.15
CA ASP A 137 -1.23 5.57 23.04
C ASP A 137 -1.66 6.25 21.73
N MET A 138 -0.69 6.71 20.96
CA MET A 138 -0.94 7.39 19.69
C MET A 138 -1.54 6.48 18.63
N SER A 139 -1.26 5.18 18.68
CA SER A 139 -1.83 4.23 17.71
C SER A 139 -3.33 4.10 17.93
N GLU A 140 -3.73 3.87 19.18
CA GLU A 140 -5.14 3.80 19.55
C GLU A 140 -5.84 5.16 19.35
N GLY A 141 -5.20 6.25 19.79
CA GLY A 141 -5.74 7.60 19.67
C GLY A 141 -6.01 8.00 18.22
N MET A 142 -5.01 7.82 17.33
CA MET A 142 -5.16 8.14 15.91
C MET A 142 -6.19 7.25 15.21
N MET A 143 -6.26 5.96 15.57
CA MET A 143 -7.28 5.06 15.00
C MET A 143 -8.69 5.50 15.38
N ARG A 144 -8.93 5.82 16.67
CA ARG A 144 -10.23 6.32 17.14
C ARG A 144 -10.61 7.64 16.49
N LEU A 145 -9.67 8.59 16.42
CA LEU A 145 -9.90 9.87 15.77
C LEU A 145 -10.25 9.71 14.29
N THR A 146 -9.49 8.88 13.58
CA THR A 146 -9.70 8.62 12.14
C THR A 146 -11.07 7.99 11.88
N LEU A 147 -11.48 6.99 12.68
CA LEU A 147 -12.79 6.37 12.56
C LEU A 147 -13.93 7.34 12.87
N ASN A 148 -13.78 8.18 13.91
CA ASN A 148 -14.78 9.19 14.23
C ASN A 148 -14.95 10.21 13.11
N ILE A 149 -13.87 10.62 12.45
CA ILE A 149 -13.94 11.52 11.29
C ILE A 149 -14.56 10.82 10.08
N ALA A 150 -14.15 9.58 9.78
CA ALA A 150 -14.56 8.87 8.57
C ALA A 150 -16.00 8.33 8.60
N LEU A 151 -16.55 8.04 9.78
CA LEU A 151 -17.90 7.49 9.94
C LEU A 151 -18.98 8.57 10.12
N TRP A 152 -18.58 9.85 10.25
CA TRP A 152 -19.48 10.99 10.43
C TRP A 152 -19.66 11.78 9.11
N SER A 153 -19.85 11.03 8.02
CA SER A 153 -20.18 11.53 6.67
C SER A 153 -21.55 11.02 6.23
#